data_AF-A0A7K8H4X1-F1
#
_entry.id   AF-A0A7K8H4X1-F1
#
_cell.length_a   1.000
_cell.length_b   1.000
_cell.length_c   1.000
_cell.angle_alpha   90.00
_cell.angle_beta   90.00
_cell.angle_gamma   90.00
#
_symmetry.space_group_name_H-M   'P 1'
#
loop_
_entity.id
_entity.type
_entity.pdbx_description
1 polymer ?
#
loop_
_entity_poly.entity_id
_entity_poly.type
_entity_poly.pdbx_seq_one_letter_code
_entity_poly.pdbx_strand_id
1 'polypeptide(L)' 'QVTLIPTFDSLVMHEWYQETHERQQELGITVLGSNSTVAMQDETFPACKVEF' A
#
# COMPACT_ATOMS: atom_id res chain seq x y z
N GLN A 1 -5.64 -10.92 7.51
CA GLN A 1 -5.35 -9.50 7.27
C GLN A 1 -4.27 -9.43 6.20
N VAL A 2 -4.49 -8.65 5.13
CA VAL A 2 -3.58 -8.52 4.00
C VAL A 2 -3.20 -7.05 3.84
N THR A 3 -1.92 -6.75 3.62
CA THR A 3 -1.47 -5.39 3.30
C THR A 3 -1.10 -5.32 1.82
N LEU A 4 -1.70 -4.39 1.09
CA LEU A 4 -1.39 -4.11 -0.31
C LEU A 4 -0.62 -2.80 -0.39
N ILE A 5 0.51 -2.80 -1.10
CA ILE A 5 1.31 -1.60 -1.34
C ILE A 5 1.48 -1.46 -2.86
N PRO A 6 0.80 -0.47 -3.48
CA PRO A 6 0.93 -0.20 -4.90
C PRO A 6 2.35 0.27 -5.21
N THR A 7 2.97 -0.32 -6.23
CA THR A 7 4.33 0.04 -6.67
C THR A 7 4.35 1.29 -7.57
N PHE A 8 3.19 1.71 -8.07
CA PHE A 8 3.03 2.92 -8.88
C PHE A 8 1.93 3.80 -8.30
N ASP A 9 2.29 5.05 -8.01
CA ASP A 9 1.35 6.07 -7.55
C ASP A 9 0.73 6.78 -8.77
N SER A 10 -0.58 6.65 -8.93
CA SER A 10 -1.31 7.27 -10.03
C SER A 10 -2.72 7.64 -9.62
N LEU A 11 -3.29 8.62 -10.32
CA LEU A 11 -4.69 9.04 -10.11
C LEU A 11 -5.66 7.86 -10.24
N VAL A 12 -5.44 6.98 -11.23
CA VAL A 12 -6.26 5.78 -11.44
C VAL A 12 -6.20 4.83 -10.22
N MET A 13 -5.04 4.68 -9.59
CA MET A 13 -4.91 3.87 -8.37
C MET A 13 -5.70 4.48 -7.22
N HIS A 14 -5.62 5.81 -7.06
CA HIS A 14 -6.39 6.53 -6.05
C HIS A 14 -7.90 6.37 -6.26
N GLU A 15 -8.39 6.52 -7.48
CA GLU A 15 -9.81 6.34 -7.82
C GLU A 15 -10.27 4.92 -7.50
N TRP A 16 -9.52 3.90 -7.95
CA TRP A 16 -9.81 2.50 -7.64
C TRP A 16 -9.87 2.23 -6.14
N TYR A 17 -8.95 2.79 -5.36
CA TYR A 17 -8.96 2.64 -3.91
C TYR A 17 -10.22 3.24 -3.29
N GLN A 18 -10.62 4.45 -3.69
CA GLN A 18 -11.83 5.10 -3.18
C GLN A 18 -13.09 4.29 -3.52
N GLU A 19 -13.20 3.82 -4.75
CA GLU A 19 -14.35 3.03 -5.21
C GLU A 19 -14.48 1.67 -4.53
N THR A 20 -13.37 1.08 -4.08
CA THR A 20 -13.34 -0.29 -3.53
C THR A 20 -13.06 -0.35 -2.04
N HIS A 21 -12.94 0.80 -1.36
CA HIS A 21 -12.52 0.91 0.03
C HIS A 21 -13.34 0.05 0.99
N GLU A 22 -14.67 0.11 0.91
CA GLU A 22 -15.58 -0.64 1.79
C GLU A 22 -15.40 -2.15 1.64
N ARG A 23 -15.35 -2.63 0.39
CA ARG A 23 -15.12 -4.06 0.09
C ARG A 23 -13.74 -4.52 0.58
N GLN A 24 -12.72 -3.67 0.49
CA GLN A 24 -11.40 -3.99 1.02
C GLN A 24 -11.43 -4.12 2.55
N GLN A 25 -12.16 -3.26 3.26
CA GLN A 25 -12.35 -3.38 4.71
C GLN A 25 -13.04 -4.69 5.09
N GLU A 26 -14.12 -5.06 4.39
CA GLU A 26 -14.83 -6.34 4.62
C GLU A 26 -13.91 -7.57 4.45
N LEU A 27 -12.97 -7.49 3.51
CA LEU A 27 -11.99 -8.54 3.25
C LEU A 27 -10.77 -8.48 4.17
N GLY A 28 -10.67 -7.49 5.06
CA GLY A 28 -9.51 -7.27 5.93
C GLY A 28 -8.23 -6.92 5.16
N ILE A 29 -8.38 -6.16 4.06
CA ILE A 29 -7.30 -5.62 3.24
C ILE A 29 -7.01 -4.18 3.66
N THR A 30 -5.75 -3.88 3.92
CA THR A 30 -5.26 -2.52 4.18
C THR A 30 -4.37 -2.09 3.03
N VAL A 31 -4.69 -0.96 2.39
CA VAL A 31 -3.86 -0.39 1.33
C VAL A 31 -3.00 0.73 1.91
N LEU A 32 -1.70 0.66 1.67
CA LEU A 32 -0.74 1.68 2.07
C LEU A 32 -0.22 2.43 0.84
N GLY A 33 0.20 3.68 1.02
CA GLY A 33 0.79 4.48 -0.05
C GLY A 33 2.12 3.90 -0.55
N SER A 34 2.49 4.17 -1.79
CA SER A 34 3.75 3.70 -2.40
C SER A 34 5.01 4.23 -1.68
N ASN A 35 4.88 5.37 -0.98
CA ASN A 35 5.92 5.96 -0.14
C ASN A 35 5.98 5.38 1.28
N SER A 36 5.23 4.33 1.57
CA SER A 36 5.24 3.69 2.87
C SER A 36 6.59 3.06 3.17
N THR A 37 6.91 2.98 4.46
CA THR A 37 8.16 2.37 4.95
C THR A 37 7.86 1.24 5.93
N VAL A 38 8.73 0.25 5.97
CA VAL A 38 8.74 -0.81 6.98
C VAL A 38 9.86 -0.50 7.95
N ALA A 39 9.50 -0.30 9.22
CA ALA A 39 10.48 -0.19 10.30
C ALA A 39 10.93 -1.61 10.71
N MET A 40 12.24 -1.85 10.66
CA MET A 40 12.86 -3.07 11.18
C MET A 40 13.94 -2.66 12.19
N GLN A 41 13.74 -3.04 13.44
CA GLN A 41 14.62 -2.65 14.55
C GLN A 41 14.76 -1.11 14.62
N ASP A 42 15.98 -0.59 14.48
CA ASP A 42 16.30 0.84 14.50
C ASP A 42 16.35 1.48 13.09
N GLU A 43 15.98 0.73 12.05
CA GLU A 43 16.07 1.17 10.65
C GLU A 43 14.70 1.21 9.96
N THR A 44 14.56 2.08 8.96
CA THR A 44 13.35 2.20 8.13
C THR A 44 13.69 1.96 6.67
N PHE A 45 12.95 1.06 6.02
CA PHE A 45 13.15 0.68 4.63
C PHE A 45 11.92 1.04 3.78
N PRO A 46 12.08 1.42 2.50
CA PRO A 46 10.93 1.54 1.59
C PRO A 46 10.16 0.22 1.53
N ALA A 47 8.85 0.29 1.71
CA ALA A 47 8.01 -0.91 1.74
C ALA A 47 7.90 -1.57 0.35
N CYS A 48 8.01 -0.77 -0.71
CA CYS A 48 8.24 -1.24 -2.07
C CYS A 48 9.70 -0.98 -2.48
N LYS A 49 10.59 -1.93 -2.20
CA LYS A 49 11.93 -1.92 -2.77
C LYS A 49 11.86 -2.44 -4.21
N VAL A 50 11.73 -1.56 -5.19
CA VAL A 50 11.97 -1.90 -6.59
C VAL A 50 13.46 -1.74 -6.83
N GLU A 51 14.24 -2.83 -6.70
CA GLU A 51 15.62 -2.84 -7.16
C GLU A 51 15.65 -3.08 -8.67
N PHE A 52 16.32 -2.21 -9.41
CA PHE A 52 16.80 -2.47 -10.76
C PHE A 52 18.31 -2.66 -10.72
#